data_AF-R0GEC0-F1
#
_entry.id   AF-R0GEC0-F1
#
_cell.length_a   1.000
_cell.length_b   1.000
_cell.length_c   1.000
_cell.angle_alpha   90.00
_cell.angle_beta   90.00
_cell.angle_gamma   90.00
#
_symmetry.space_group_name_H-M   'P 1'
#
loop_
_entity.id
_entity.type
_entity.pdbx_description
1 polymer ?
#
loop_
_entity_poly.entity_id
_entity_poly.type
_entity_poly.pdbx_seq_one_letter_code
_entity_poly.pdbx_strand_id
1 'polypeptide(L)'
;MTRRGEFEMGLFVILLQCVFLFSLCLSEKSEEFLPQISPDTSPQPFLPFIAPSPMVPYINSTMPKLSGLCSLNFTDSESLIQTTSHNCWTVFAPLLANVMCCPQLDATLTIILGKASKETGLLALNRTQSKHCISDLEQILVGKGASTQLNKICSVHSSNLTSSSCPVINVDEFESTVDTAKLLLACEKVDPVKECCEEVCQNAILDAATNISLKASEPLTDNSERINDCKNIVNRWLATKIDPSRAKETLRGLANCKINRVCPLVFPHMRHIGGNCSNELSNLTGCCRAMESYVSHLQKQTLMTNLQALDCATSLGIKLQKLNITKNIFSVCHISLKDFSLQESGCLLPSLPSDAIFDQDTGISFTCDLNDNIPAPWPSSSQSSASTCKKTVRIPALPAAASSQPRLYDEGVKHMVIFVLSMVFLMLLS
;
A
#
# COMPACT_ATOMS: atom_id res chain seq x y z
N MET A 1 -37.76 -48.39 22.68
CA MET A 1 -37.60 -47.08 23.33
C MET A 1 -38.97 -46.44 23.49
N THR A 2 -39.30 -46.01 24.71
CA THR A 2 -40.63 -45.48 25.06
C THR A 2 -40.78 -44.02 24.61
N ARG A 3 -41.98 -43.65 24.16
CA ARG A 3 -42.43 -42.30 23.72
C ARG A 3 -42.05 -41.12 24.63
N ARG A 4 -41.53 -41.40 25.83
CA ARG A 4 -41.02 -40.42 26.80
C ARG A 4 -39.60 -39.94 26.44
N GLY A 5 -38.77 -40.80 25.83
CA GLY A 5 -37.40 -40.46 25.42
C GLY A 5 -37.33 -39.53 24.20
N GLU A 6 -38.26 -39.68 23.25
CA GLU A 6 -38.37 -38.80 22.07
C GLU A 6 -38.81 -37.37 22.47
N PHE A 7 -39.65 -37.26 23.50
CA PHE A 7 -40.15 -35.97 23.98
C PHE A 7 -39.08 -35.19 24.77
N GLU A 8 -38.30 -35.88 25.61
CA GLU A 8 -37.17 -35.30 26.34
C GLU A 8 -36.04 -34.84 25.38
N MET A 9 -35.77 -35.63 24.34
CA MET A 9 -34.75 -35.32 23.33
C MET A 9 -35.16 -34.14 22.45
N GLY A 10 -36.44 -34.05 22.06
CA GLY A 10 -36.98 -32.90 21.34
C GLY A 10 -36.94 -31.62 22.17
N LEU A 11 -37.24 -31.70 23.47
CA LEU A 11 -37.17 -30.54 24.38
C LEU A 11 -35.74 -30.03 24.56
N PHE A 12 -34.76 -30.95 24.62
CA PHE A 12 -33.35 -30.60 24.77
C PHE A 12 -32.78 -29.88 23.54
N VAL A 13 -33.16 -30.32 22.33
CA VAL A 13 -32.75 -29.68 21.07
C VAL A 13 -33.36 -28.28 20.94
N ILE A 14 -34.62 -28.11 21.33
CA ILE A 14 -35.31 -26.80 21.32
C ILE A 14 -34.66 -25.84 22.32
N LEU A 15 -34.32 -26.31 23.52
CA LEU A 15 -33.60 -25.52 24.53
C LEU A 15 -32.22 -25.07 24.02
N LEU A 16 -31.47 -25.97 23.35
CA LEU A 16 -30.17 -25.65 22.79
C LEU A 16 -30.26 -24.60 21.67
N GLN A 17 -31.27 -24.70 20.80
CA GLN A 17 -31.54 -23.72 19.75
C GLN A 17 -31.99 -22.38 20.31
N CYS A 18 -32.81 -22.37 21.37
CA CYS A 18 -33.22 -21.14 22.05
C CYS A 18 -32.03 -20.44 22.72
N VAL A 19 -31.13 -21.17 23.40
CA VAL A 19 -29.91 -20.59 24.00
C VAL A 19 -28.97 -20.04 22.93
N PHE A 20 -28.87 -20.70 21.77
CA PHE A 20 -28.09 -20.23 20.63
C PHE A 20 -28.69 -18.95 20.00
N LEU A 21 -30.02 -18.89 19.81
CA LEU A 21 -30.71 -17.68 19.34
C LEU A 21 -30.64 -16.53 20.36
N PHE A 22 -30.73 -16.82 21.66
CA PHE A 22 -30.63 -15.80 22.70
C PHE A 22 -29.21 -15.20 22.78
N SER A 23 -28.18 -16.02 22.54
CA SER A 23 -26.78 -15.58 22.44
C SER A 23 -26.53 -14.72 21.18
N LEU A 24 -27.25 -14.98 20.09
CA LEU A 24 -27.22 -14.16 18.87
C LEU A 24 -27.95 -12.81 19.08
N CYS A 25 -29.08 -12.79 19.80
CA CYS A 25 -29.83 -11.56 20.08
C CYS A 25 -29.19 -10.66 21.16
N LEU A 26 -28.36 -11.19 22.06
CA LEU A 26 -27.66 -10.38 23.07
C LEU A 26 -26.45 -9.60 22.51
N SER A 27 -26.03 -9.88 21.27
CA SER A 27 -24.94 -9.15 20.61
C SER A 27 -25.37 -7.82 19.99
N GLU A 28 -26.66 -7.44 20.11
CA GLU A 28 -27.20 -6.22 19.51
C GLU A 28 -27.98 -5.39 20.55
N LYS A 29 -27.29 -4.91 21.62
CA LYS A 29 -27.73 -3.73 22.38
C LYS A 29 -26.68 -3.20 23.36
N SER A 30 -25.95 -2.16 22.95
CA SER A 30 -25.64 -1.00 23.80
C SER A 30 -25.07 0.15 22.96
N GLU A 31 -25.92 0.80 22.17
CA GLU A 31 -25.66 2.16 21.71
C GLU A 31 -26.86 3.02 22.11
N GLU A 32 -26.71 3.75 23.22
CA GLU A 32 -27.47 4.98 23.41
C GLU A 32 -26.69 5.86 24.39
N PHE A 33 -26.02 6.87 23.84
CA PHE A 33 -25.95 8.25 24.30
C PHE A 33 -24.75 8.91 23.62
N LEU A 34 -24.99 9.63 22.51
CA LEU A 34 -24.38 10.92 22.16
C LEU A 34 -25.10 11.47 20.89
N PRO A 35 -25.20 12.80 20.70
CA PRO A 35 -26.13 13.41 19.75
C PRO A 35 -25.67 13.30 18.29
N GLN A 36 -26.65 13.14 17.40
CA GLN A 36 -26.49 13.24 15.95
C GLN A 36 -26.02 14.64 15.53
N ILE A 37 -24.98 14.68 14.70
CA ILE A 37 -24.72 15.77 13.77
C ILE A 37 -24.55 15.13 12.38
N SER A 38 -25.39 15.56 11.44
CA SER A 38 -25.34 15.25 10.00
C SER A 38 -25.19 16.59 9.22
N PRO A 39 -24.74 16.64 7.95
CA PRO A 39 -24.61 15.53 7.00
C PRO A 39 -23.18 15.24 6.49
N ASP A 40 -22.83 13.96 6.59
CA ASP A 40 -22.38 13.08 5.50
C ASP A 40 -21.24 13.54 4.56
N THR A 41 -20.01 13.21 4.96
CA THR A 41 -18.89 12.77 4.09
C THR A 41 -17.89 11.96 4.93
N SER A 42 -18.38 11.14 5.87
CA SER A 42 -17.50 10.18 6.55
C SER A 42 -17.27 9.01 5.59
N PRO A 43 -16.02 8.65 5.24
CA PRO A 43 -15.79 7.40 4.54
C PRO A 43 -16.39 6.27 5.39
N GLN A 44 -17.23 5.44 4.76
CA GLN A 44 -17.88 4.31 5.44
C GLN A 44 -16.83 3.54 6.24
N PRO A 45 -17.13 3.15 7.50
CA PRO A 45 -16.25 2.28 8.26
C PRO A 45 -16.05 1.01 7.44
N PHE A 46 -14.81 0.72 7.05
CA PHE A 46 -14.44 -0.58 6.54
C PHE A 46 -14.85 -1.61 7.58
N LEU A 47 -15.87 -2.41 7.25
CA LEU A 47 -16.14 -3.64 7.95
C LEU A 47 -14.88 -4.51 7.78
N PRO A 48 -14.32 -5.04 8.86
CA PRO A 48 -13.07 -5.74 8.78
C PRO A 48 -13.26 -7.02 7.98
N PHE A 49 -12.51 -7.13 6.88
CA PHE A 49 -12.19 -8.45 6.36
C PHE A 49 -11.27 -9.09 7.40
N ILE A 50 -11.85 -9.91 8.28
CA ILE A 50 -11.21 -11.15 8.73
C ILE A 50 -10.41 -11.62 7.52
N ALA A 51 -9.08 -11.78 7.64
CA ALA A 51 -8.23 -12.29 6.57
C ALA A 51 -9.07 -13.28 5.78
N PRO A 52 -9.49 -12.93 4.56
CA PRO A 52 -10.65 -13.56 3.97
C PRO A 52 -10.32 -15.04 3.94
N SER A 53 -11.22 -15.84 4.53
CA SER A 53 -11.35 -17.24 4.11
C SER A 53 -11.15 -17.25 2.61
N PRO A 54 -10.23 -18.08 2.08
CA PRO A 54 -9.66 -18.01 0.73
C PRO A 54 -10.44 -17.08 -0.17
N MET A 55 -9.97 -15.83 -0.36
CA MET A 55 -10.66 -14.88 -1.22
C MET A 55 -10.77 -15.56 -2.58
N VAL A 56 -11.93 -16.15 -2.88
CA VAL A 56 -12.15 -16.92 -4.11
C VAL A 56 -11.69 -16.02 -5.23
N PRO A 57 -10.76 -16.46 -6.10
CA PRO A 57 -10.21 -15.58 -7.09
C PRO A 57 -11.33 -15.22 -8.06
N TYR A 58 -11.96 -14.07 -7.85
CA TYR A 58 -12.81 -13.46 -8.85
C TYR A 58 -11.89 -12.81 -9.87
N ILE A 59 -11.18 -13.66 -10.64
CA ILE A 59 -10.64 -13.25 -11.92
C ILE A 59 -11.87 -13.03 -12.78
N ASN A 60 -12.29 -11.76 -12.85
CA ASN A 60 -13.33 -11.34 -13.75
C ASN A 60 -12.78 -11.58 -15.17
N SER A 61 -13.06 -12.75 -15.74
CA SER A 61 -12.57 -13.20 -17.05
C SER A 61 -13.30 -12.51 -18.20
N THR A 62 -13.70 -11.25 -17.99
CA THR A 62 -14.18 -10.36 -19.03
C THR A 62 -13.01 -10.03 -19.94
N MET A 63 -13.06 -10.52 -21.18
CA MET A 63 -12.12 -10.09 -22.21
C MET A 63 -12.12 -8.56 -22.28
N PRO A 64 -10.97 -7.89 -22.13
CA PRO A 64 -10.91 -6.45 -22.14
C PRO A 64 -11.32 -5.92 -23.52
N LYS A 65 -12.21 -4.92 -23.53
CA LYS A 65 -12.61 -4.24 -24.77
C LYS A 65 -11.55 -3.21 -25.13
N LEU A 66 -10.59 -3.62 -25.94
CA LEU A 66 -9.52 -2.75 -26.42
C LEU A 66 -10.02 -1.86 -27.56
N SER A 67 -9.46 -0.67 -27.68
CA SER A 67 -9.78 0.26 -28.75
C SER A 67 -9.22 -0.18 -30.09
N GLY A 68 -8.18 -1.02 -30.10
CA GLY A 68 -7.48 -1.46 -31.31
C GLY A 68 -6.67 -0.37 -32.00
N LEU A 69 -6.42 0.75 -31.31
CA LEU A 69 -5.73 1.94 -31.85
C LEU A 69 -4.43 2.26 -31.10
N CYS A 70 -4.15 1.56 -30.00
CA CYS A 70 -2.87 1.65 -29.33
C CYS A 70 -1.80 0.88 -30.10
N SER A 71 -0.63 1.50 -30.30
CA SER A 71 0.53 0.89 -30.95
C SER A 71 1.44 0.09 -30.01
N LEU A 72 1.19 0.10 -28.70
CA LEU A 72 2.01 -0.61 -27.72
C LEU A 72 1.70 -2.11 -27.74
N ASN A 73 2.74 -2.94 -27.69
CA ASN A 73 2.60 -4.38 -27.54
C ASN A 73 2.54 -4.76 -26.05
N PHE A 74 1.33 -5.07 -25.58
CA PHE A 74 1.10 -5.49 -24.19
C PHE A 74 1.50 -6.95 -23.92
N THR A 75 1.47 -7.81 -24.95
CA THR A 75 1.80 -9.25 -24.83
C THR A 75 3.22 -9.46 -24.35
N ASP A 76 4.18 -8.66 -24.85
CA ASP A 76 5.59 -8.75 -24.47
C ASP A 76 5.85 -8.30 -23.03
N SER A 77 4.85 -7.73 -22.37
CA SER A 77 4.90 -7.22 -20.98
C SER A 77 3.86 -7.88 -20.09
N GLU A 78 3.34 -9.04 -20.48
CA GLU A 78 2.28 -9.77 -19.77
C GLU A 78 2.63 -10.04 -18.30
N SER A 79 3.86 -10.48 -18.01
CA SER A 79 4.31 -10.74 -16.64
C SER A 79 4.31 -9.47 -15.78
N LEU A 80 4.68 -8.33 -16.37
CA LEU A 80 4.70 -7.03 -15.71
C LEU A 80 3.28 -6.52 -15.46
N ILE A 81 2.39 -6.65 -16.45
CA ILE A 81 0.98 -6.30 -16.35
C ILE A 81 0.28 -7.17 -15.29
N GLN A 82 0.56 -8.46 -15.25
CA GLN A 82 0.02 -9.37 -14.23
C GLN A 82 0.45 -8.94 -12.83
N THR A 83 1.74 -8.67 -12.66
CA THR A 83 2.30 -8.17 -11.40
C THR A 83 1.62 -6.86 -10.99
N THR A 84 1.44 -5.93 -11.91
CA THR A 84 0.74 -4.66 -11.65
C THR A 84 -0.70 -4.87 -11.27
N SER A 85 -1.39 -5.81 -11.90
CA SER A 85 -2.78 -6.13 -11.55
C SER A 85 -2.91 -6.65 -10.12
N HIS A 86 -2.01 -7.53 -9.68
CA HIS A 86 -1.98 -8.01 -8.29
C HIS A 86 -1.67 -6.89 -7.29
N ASN A 87 -0.66 -6.06 -7.59
CA ASN A 87 -0.29 -4.94 -6.73
C ASN A 87 -1.41 -3.87 -6.66
N CYS A 88 -2.22 -3.76 -7.71
CA CYS A 88 -3.35 -2.83 -7.81
C CYS A 88 -4.71 -3.52 -7.72
N TRP A 89 -4.78 -4.65 -7.00
CA TRP A 89 -6.02 -5.40 -6.86
C TRP A 89 -7.17 -4.54 -6.37
N THR A 90 -8.35 -4.69 -6.97
CA THR A 90 -9.48 -3.77 -6.79
C THR A 90 -9.83 -3.45 -5.32
N VAL A 91 -9.75 -4.46 -4.44
CA VAL A 91 -10.08 -4.32 -3.01
C VAL A 91 -9.00 -3.54 -2.24
N PHE A 92 -7.72 -3.77 -2.55
CA PHE A 92 -6.61 -3.21 -1.78
C PHE A 92 -5.96 -1.98 -2.42
N ALA A 93 -6.23 -1.70 -3.70
CA ALA A 93 -5.59 -0.60 -4.43
C ALA A 93 -5.71 0.75 -3.73
N PRO A 94 -6.87 1.16 -3.15
CA PRO A 94 -6.94 2.42 -2.40
C PRO A 94 -6.04 2.45 -1.16
N LEU A 95 -5.88 1.30 -0.48
CA LEU A 95 -5.10 1.18 0.75
C LEU A 95 -3.59 1.10 0.48
N LEU A 96 -3.20 0.48 -0.65
CA LEU A 96 -1.81 0.24 -1.07
C LEU A 96 -1.31 1.18 -2.16
N ALA A 97 -2.12 2.19 -2.51
CA ALA A 97 -1.86 3.13 -3.60
C ALA A 97 -0.42 3.67 -3.57
N ASN A 98 -0.08 4.31 -2.45
CA ASN A 98 1.16 5.07 -2.33
C ASN A 98 2.42 4.19 -2.34
N VAL A 99 2.35 3.02 -1.74
CA VAL A 99 3.55 2.21 -1.42
C VAL A 99 3.82 1.09 -2.42
N MET A 100 2.80 0.67 -3.17
CA MET A 100 2.90 -0.55 -3.95
C MET A 100 2.20 -0.44 -5.30
N CYS A 101 0.90 -0.12 -5.34
CA CYS A 101 0.14 -0.07 -6.59
C CYS A 101 0.66 1.01 -7.56
N CYS A 102 0.73 2.27 -7.13
CA CYS A 102 1.08 3.36 -8.04
C CYS A 102 2.56 3.34 -8.47
N PRO A 103 3.54 3.05 -7.58
CA PRO A 103 4.92 2.82 -8.00
C PRO A 103 5.06 1.70 -9.05
N GLN A 104 4.30 0.61 -8.89
CA GLN A 104 4.31 -0.50 -9.84
C GLN A 104 3.64 -0.14 -11.18
N LEU A 105 2.53 0.59 -11.16
CA LEU A 105 1.84 1.06 -12.37
C LEU A 105 2.71 2.03 -13.18
N ASP A 106 3.35 2.99 -12.51
CA ASP A 106 4.25 3.95 -13.14
C ASP A 106 5.49 3.29 -13.76
N ALA A 107 6.11 2.35 -13.02
CA ALA A 107 7.21 1.54 -13.55
C ALA A 107 6.77 0.72 -14.77
N THR A 108 5.56 0.16 -14.74
CA THR A 108 5.00 -0.62 -15.85
C THR A 108 4.81 0.21 -17.10
N LEU A 109 4.20 1.39 -16.97
CA LEU A 109 4.04 2.32 -18.07
C LEU A 109 5.38 2.74 -18.67
N THR A 110 6.34 3.07 -17.82
CA THR A 110 7.69 3.47 -18.23
C THR A 110 8.40 2.35 -19.00
N ILE A 111 8.30 1.09 -18.52
CA ILE A 111 8.93 -0.07 -19.17
C ILE A 111 8.27 -0.42 -20.50
N ILE A 112 6.93 -0.39 -20.58
CA ILE A 112 6.22 -0.66 -21.83
C ILE A 112 6.60 0.40 -22.88
N LEU A 113 6.64 1.67 -22.50
CA LEU A 113 7.11 2.75 -23.38
C LEU A 113 8.56 2.54 -23.80
N GLY A 114 9.46 2.24 -22.86
CA GLY A 114 10.88 1.99 -23.17
C GLY A 114 11.07 0.80 -24.12
N LYS A 115 10.27 -0.28 -24.00
CA LYS A 115 10.26 -1.37 -24.98
C LYS A 115 9.85 -0.89 -26.36
N ALA A 116 8.74 -0.16 -26.48
CA ALA A 116 8.28 0.38 -27.75
C ALA A 116 9.28 1.39 -28.36
N SER A 117 10.02 2.13 -27.52
CA SER A 117 11.06 3.06 -27.95
C SER A 117 12.23 2.38 -28.65
N LYS A 118 12.52 1.10 -28.35
CA LYS A 118 13.57 0.34 -29.05
C LYS A 118 13.28 0.18 -30.54
N GLU A 119 12.01 0.06 -30.90
CA GLU A 119 11.57 -0.12 -32.29
C GLU A 119 11.26 1.20 -32.97
N THR A 120 10.69 2.15 -32.24
CA THR A 120 10.22 3.43 -32.80
C THR A 120 11.24 4.56 -32.76
N GLY A 121 12.28 4.47 -31.92
CA GLY A 121 13.24 5.55 -31.67
C GLY A 121 12.66 6.74 -30.90
N LEU A 122 11.44 6.64 -30.36
CA LEU A 122 10.72 7.72 -29.67
C LEU A 122 10.45 7.36 -28.20
N LEU A 123 10.81 8.26 -27.29
CA LEU A 123 10.64 8.16 -25.83
C LEU A 123 9.29 8.70 -25.34
N ALA A 124 8.38 9.07 -26.23
CA ALA A 124 7.06 9.57 -25.89
C ALA A 124 6.07 9.29 -27.01
N LEU A 125 4.80 9.07 -26.65
CA LEU A 125 3.71 8.94 -27.61
C LEU A 125 3.15 10.31 -28.00
N ASN A 126 2.47 10.36 -29.14
CA ASN A 126 1.62 11.50 -29.46
C ASN A 126 0.33 11.48 -28.61
N ARG A 127 -0.35 12.64 -28.53
CA ARG A 127 -1.54 12.82 -27.69
C ARG A 127 -2.67 11.84 -27.99
N THR A 128 -2.88 11.50 -29.26
CA THR A 128 -3.97 10.61 -29.68
C THR A 128 -3.67 9.17 -29.29
N GLN A 129 -2.48 8.66 -29.65
CA GLN A 129 -2.04 7.32 -29.27
C GLN A 129 -2.03 7.13 -27.77
N SER A 130 -1.57 8.14 -27.02
CA SER A 130 -1.55 8.08 -25.57
C SER A 130 -2.93 7.81 -24.97
N LYS A 131 -3.98 8.49 -25.45
CA LYS A 131 -5.36 8.29 -24.97
C LYS A 131 -5.85 6.86 -25.20
N HIS A 132 -5.57 6.29 -26.37
CA HIS A 132 -5.92 4.91 -26.68
C HIS A 132 -5.11 3.94 -25.82
N CYS A 133 -3.79 4.15 -25.71
CA CYS A 133 -2.90 3.25 -24.98
C CYS A 133 -3.13 3.20 -23.48
N ILE A 134 -3.39 4.34 -22.83
CA ILE A 134 -3.73 4.31 -21.41
C ILE A 134 -5.08 3.63 -21.18
N SER A 135 -6.07 3.89 -22.03
CA SER A 135 -7.39 3.23 -21.96
C SER A 135 -7.28 1.72 -22.14
N ASP A 136 -6.52 1.27 -23.14
CA ASP A 136 -6.33 -0.16 -23.42
C ASP A 136 -5.59 -0.86 -22.26
N LEU A 137 -4.53 -0.25 -21.73
CA LEU A 137 -3.83 -0.78 -20.57
C LEU A 137 -4.73 -0.88 -19.33
N GLU A 138 -5.53 0.15 -19.04
CA GLU A 138 -6.50 0.12 -17.93
C GLU A 138 -7.50 -1.02 -18.09
N GLN A 139 -8.06 -1.22 -19.29
CA GLN A 139 -8.97 -2.33 -19.56
C GLN A 139 -8.28 -3.69 -19.34
N ILE A 140 -7.04 -3.85 -19.78
CA ILE A 140 -6.27 -5.09 -19.56
C ILE A 140 -6.04 -5.33 -18.07
N LEU A 141 -5.63 -4.31 -17.32
CA LEU A 141 -5.39 -4.41 -15.88
C LEU A 141 -6.67 -4.77 -15.13
N VAL A 142 -7.80 -4.14 -15.47
CA VAL A 142 -9.13 -4.42 -14.91
C VAL A 142 -9.60 -5.84 -15.24
N GLY A 143 -9.39 -6.30 -16.48
CA GLY A 143 -9.68 -7.69 -16.89
C GLY A 143 -8.83 -8.73 -16.15
N LYS A 144 -7.77 -8.30 -15.48
CA LYS A 144 -6.93 -9.12 -14.58
C LYS A 144 -7.24 -8.90 -13.10
N GLY A 145 -8.22 -8.05 -12.79
CA GLY A 145 -8.76 -7.79 -11.46
C GLY A 145 -8.17 -6.57 -10.73
N ALA A 146 -7.41 -5.73 -11.42
CA ALA A 146 -7.02 -4.43 -10.91
C ALA A 146 -8.25 -3.53 -10.69
N SER A 147 -8.08 -2.49 -9.87
CA SER A 147 -9.13 -1.50 -9.65
C SER A 147 -9.61 -0.83 -10.95
N THR A 148 -10.92 -0.57 -11.05
CA THR A 148 -11.49 0.24 -12.14
C THR A 148 -11.24 1.74 -11.97
N GLN A 149 -10.64 2.16 -10.84
CA GLN A 149 -10.41 3.56 -10.48
C GLN A 149 -8.91 3.92 -10.45
N LEU A 150 -8.07 3.19 -11.19
CA LEU A 150 -6.61 3.41 -11.21
C LEU A 150 -6.22 4.84 -11.54
N ASN A 151 -6.88 5.48 -12.51
CA ASN A 151 -6.66 6.88 -12.85
C ASN A 151 -6.89 7.83 -11.66
N LYS A 152 -7.85 7.55 -10.77
CA LYS A 152 -8.13 8.35 -9.57
C LYS A 152 -7.17 8.01 -8.44
N ILE A 153 -6.93 6.71 -8.22
CA ILE A 153 -6.08 6.20 -7.14
C ILE A 153 -4.63 6.64 -7.34
N CYS A 154 -4.11 6.53 -8.57
CA CYS A 154 -2.72 6.82 -8.90
C CYS A 154 -2.50 8.12 -9.66
N SER A 155 -3.57 8.87 -9.96
CA SER A 155 -3.49 10.13 -10.74
C SER A 155 -2.77 9.95 -12.08
N VAL A 156 -3.00 8.81 -12.74
CA VAL A 156 -2.41 8.49 -14.05
C VAL A 156 -3.33 8.99 -15.16
N HIS A 157 -2.75 9.68 -16.12
CA HIS A 157 -3.41 10.30 -17.26
C HIS A 157 -2.65 10.04 -18.56
N SER A 158 -3.31 10.29 -19.69
CA SER A 158 -2.66 10.22 -21.01
C SER A 158 -1.44 11.16 -21.14
N SER A 159 -1.41 12.29 -20.42
CA SER A 159 -0.22 13.15 -20.40
C SER A 159 1.03 12.43 -19.91
N ASN A 160 0.91 11.44 -19.01
CA ASN A 160 2.03 10.66 -18.49
C ASN A 160 2.73 9.79 -19.55
N LEU A 161 2.13 9.54 -20.72
CA LEU A 161 2.77 8.80 -21.83
C LEU A 161 3.30 9.74 -22.93
N THR A 162 3.02 11.03 -22.85
CA THR A 162 3.48 12.05 -23.80
C THR A 162 4.73 12.77 -23.27
N SER A 163 5.28 13.67 -24.09
CA SER A 163 6.17 14.74 -23.63
C SER A 163 5.35 16.03 -23.64
N SER A 164 5.40 16.80 -22.57
CA SER A 164 4.67 18.06 -22.44
C SER A 164 5.56 19.26 -22.75
N SER A 165 6.74 19.31 -22.12
CA SER A 165 7.65 20.45 -22.14
C SER A 165 9.12 20.04 -22.33
N CYS A 166 9.45 18.75 -22.23
CA CYS A 166 10.81 18.29 -22.49
C CYS A 166 11.15 18.37 -23.99
N PRO A 167 12.22 19.06 -24.38
CA PRO A 167 12.53 19.34 -25.79
C PRO A 167 13.06 18.12 -26.54
N VAL A 168 13.58 17.12 -25.82
CA VAL A 168 14.18 15.91 -26.40
C VAL A 168 13.26 14.73 -26.19
N ILE A 169 12.83 14.09 -27.27
CA ILE A 169 12.02 12.86 -27.23
C ILE A 169 12.56 11.75 -28.13
N ASN A 170 13.51 12.04 -29.01
CA ASN A 170 14.15 11.05 -29.87
C ASN A 170 15.34 10.41 -29.15
N VAL A 171 15.52 9.10 -29.33
CA VAL A 171 16.60 8.34 -28.66
C VAL A 171 17.99 8.82 -29.09
N ASP A 172 18.23 9.03 -30.38
CA ASP A 172 19.55 9.45 -30.88
C ASP A 172 19.92 10.86 -30.37
N GLU A 173 18.92 11.75 -30.33
CA GLU A 173 19.11 13.08 -29.76
C GLU A 173 19.39 13.01 -28.24
N PHE A 174 18.69 12.13 -27.52
CA PHE A 174 18.95 11.91 -26.10
C PHE A 174 20.40 11.43 -25.87
N GLU A 175 20.83 10.42 -26.60
CA GLU A 175 22.15 9.79 -26.44
C GLU A 175 23.31 10.72 -26.84
N SER A 176 23.07 11.67 -27.75
CA SER A 176 24.04 12.72 -28.09
C SER A 176 24.09 13.87 -27.07
N THR A 177 23.09 13.99 -26.19
CA THR A 177 22.99 15.10 -25.22
C THR A 177 23.44 14.68 -23.81
N VAL A 178 23.16 13.44 -23.42
CA VAL A 178 23.37 12.92 -22.08
C VAL A 178 24.62 12.04 -22.03
N ASP A 179 25.37 12.13 -20.94
CA ASP A 179 26.38 11.11 -20.61
C ASP A 179 25.69 9.81 -20.20
N THR A 180 25.35 9.02 -21.21
CA THR A 180 24.60 7.76 -21.07
C THR A 180 25.39 6.70 -20.31
N ALA A 181 26.72 6.73 -20.38
CA ALA A 181 27.59 5.82 -19.63
C ALA A 181 27.54 6.12 -18.12
N LYS A 182 27.65 7.39 -17.73
CA LYS A 182 27.49 7.82 -16.33
C LYS A 182 26.09 7.49 -15.81
N LEU A 183 25.05 7.76 -16.60
CA LEU A 183 23.67 7.50 -16.22
C LEU A 183 23.39 6.00 -16.01
N LEU A 184 23.86 5.14 -16.92
CA LEU A 184 23.71 3.68 -16.77
C LEU A 184 24.49 3.15 -15.58
N LEU A 185 25.74 3.59 -15.40
CA LEU A 185 26.56 3.17 -14.26
C LEU A 185 25.89 3.49 -12.92
N ALA A 186 25.18 4.62 -12.83
CA ALA A 186 24.45 5.00 -11.63
C ALA A 186 23.15 4.19 -11.41
N CYS A 187 22.44 3.83 -12.48
CA CYS A 187 21.05 3.34 -12.40
C CYS A 187 20.84 1.86 -12.76
N GLU A 188 21.81 1.18 -13.35
CA GLU A 188 21.65 -0.22 -13.80
C GLU A 188 21.59 -1.20 -12.62
N LYS A 189 22.28 -0.90 -11.52
CA LYS A 189 22.31 -1.72 -10.31
C LYS A 189 22.17 -0.85 -9.07
N VAL A 190 20.93 -0.58 -8.72
CA VAL A 190 20.57 0.23 -7.56
C VAL A 190 20.41 -0.66 -6.33
N ASP A 191 21.16 -0.36 -5.27
CA ASP A 191 20.85 -0.86 -3.93
C ASP A 191 19.75 0.05 -3.35
N PRO A 192 18.53 -0.44 -3.13
CA PRO A 192 17.42 0.44 -2.74
C PRO A 192 17.65 1.15 -1.41
N VAL A 193 18.37 0.54 -0.47
CA VAL A 193 18.62 1.13 0.85
C VAL A 193 19.64 2.26 0.73
N LYS A 194 20.73 2.03 -0.02
CA LYS A 194 21.75 3.06 -0.24
C LYS A 194 21.21 4.20 -1.11
N GLU A 195 20.46 3.88 -2.16
CA GLU A 195 19.92 4.87 -3.08
C GLU A 195 18.97 5.86 -2.40
N CYS A 196 18.16 5.40 -1.45
CA CYS A 196 17.30 6.29 -0.68
C CYS A 196 18.07 7.30 0.19
N CYS A 197 19.38 7.13 0.35
CA CYS A 197 20.24 7.95 1.19
C CYS A 197 21.29 8.74 0.44
N GLU A 198 21.92 8.11 -0.54
CA GLU A 198 22.99 8.69 -1.33
C GLU A 198 22.46 9.32 -2.63
N GLU A 199 21.25 8.91 -3.07
CA GLU A 199 20.55 9.45 -4.26
C GLU A 199 21.42 9.42 -5.54
N VAL A 200 22.27 8.40 -5.70
CA VAL A 200 23.24 8.35 -6.80
C VAL A 200 22.54 8.30 -8.16
N CYS A 201 21.56 7.40 -8.31
CA CYS A 201 20.78 7.30 -9.54
C CYS A 201 19.80 8.49 -9.69
N GLN A 202 19.13 8.92 -8.62
CA GLN A 202 18.25 10.09 -8.66
C GLN A 202 18.98 11.37 -9.09
N ASN A 203 20.21 11.58 -8.61
CA ASN A 203 21.05 12.71 -9.00
C ASN A 203 21.51 12.58 -10.46
N ALA A 204 21.90 11.38 -10.91
CA ALA A 204 22.23 11.15 -12.32
C ALA A 204 21.04 11.42 -13.25
N ILE A 205 19.83 11.02 -12.85
CA ILE A 205 18.59 11.31 -13.57
C ILE A 205 18.31 12.81 -13.60
N LEU A 206 18.49 13.51 -12.48
CA LEU A 206 18.32 14.97 -12.40
C LEU A 206 19.33 15.72 -13.27
N ASP A 207 20.59 15.33 -13.25
CA ASP A 207 21.65 15.89 -14.11
C ASP A 207 21.27 15.72 -15.59
N ALA A 208 20.91 14.50 -15.98
CA ALA A 208 20.50 14.19 -17.35
C ALA A 208 19.28 15.01 -17.77
N ALA A 209 18.25 15.07 -16.93
CA ALA A 209 17.03 15.84 -17.16
C ALA A 209 17.30 17.35 -17.29
N THR A 210 18.22 17.88 -16.48
CA THR A 210 18.65 19.28 -16.54
C THR A 210 19.35 19.56 -17.85
N ASN A 211 20.31 18.72 -18.26
CA ASN A 211 21.03 18.89 -19.52
C ASN A 211 20.10 18.90 -20.75
N ILE A 212 19.14 17.97 -20.82
CA ILE A 212 18.17 17.97 -21.93
C ILE A 212 17.22 19.16 -21.86
N SER A 213 16.81 19.62 -20.66
CA SER A 213 15.93 20.79 -20.52
C SER A 213 16.54 22.10 -21.04
N LEU A 214 17.88 22.20 -21.04
CA LEU A 214 18.62 23.39 -21.52
C LEU A 214 18.57 23.54 -23.04
N LYS A 215 18.20 22.49 -23.79
CA LYS A 215 18.02 22.57 -25.25
C LYS A 215 16.76 23.29 -25.69
N ALA A 216 15.86 23.62 -24.76
CA ALA A 216 14.63 24.31 -25.12
C ALA A 216 14.92 25.74 -25.58
N SER A 217 14.38 26.11 -26.74
CA SER A 217 14.56 27.44 -27.36
C SER A 217 13.90 28.58 -26.58
N GLU A 218 12.92 28.28 -25.73
CA GLU A 218 12.14 29.28 -24.99
C GLU A 218 12.45 29.25 -23.49
N PRO A 219 12.76 30.41 -22.87
CA PRO A 219 12.87 30.53 -21.43
C PRO A 219 11.48 30.36 -20.81
N LEU A 220 11.24 29.24 -20.13
CA LEU A 220 10.06 29.08 -19.28
C LEU A 220 10.29 29.83 -17.97
N THR A 221 9.23 30.45 -17.45
CA THR A 221 9.19 31.06 -16.12
C THR A 221 9.35 30.02 -15.00
N ASP A 222 9.03 28.74 -15.27
CA ASP A 222 9.22 27.63 -14.35
C ASP A 222 9.98 26.47 -15.02
N ASN A 223 11.29 26.38 -14.75
CA ASN A 223 12.12 25.27 -15.21
C ASN A 223 11.84 23.97 -14.44
N SER A 224 11.16 24.00 -13.28
CA SER A 224 10.96 22.82 -12.45
C SER A 224 10.00 21.81 -13.09
N GLU A 225 8.91 22.29 -13.69
CA GLU A 225 7.96 21.45 -14.43
C GLU A 225 8.63 20.81 -15.66
N ARG A 226 9.44 21.58 -16.40
CA ARG A 226 10.21 21.09 -17.54
C ARG A 226 11.21 20.01 -17.14
N ILE A 227 11.97 20.24 -16.06
CA ILE A 227 12.91 19.26 -15.54
C ILE A 227 12.18 17.99 -15.12
N ASN A 228 11.02 18.10 -14.46
CA ASN A 228 10.23 16.93 -14.05
C ASN A 228 9.69 16.15 -15.26
N ASP A 229 9.23 16.82 -16.31
CA ASP A 229 8.85 16.16 -17.56
C ASP A 229 10.04 15.45 -18.21
N CYS A 230 11.20 16.10 -18.20
CA CYS A 230 12.45 15.52 -18.69
C CYS A 230 12.94 14.31 -17.87
N LYS A 231 12.70 14.26 -16.56
CA LYS A 231 12.97 13.06 -15.75
C LYS A 231 12.18 11.85 -16.24
N ASN A 232 10.94 12.05 -16.70
CA ASN A 232 10.14 10.96 -17.27
C ASN A 232 10.77 10.44 -18.56
N ILE A 233 11.29 11.33 -19.41
CA ILE A 233 12.03 10.95 -20.63
C ILE A 233 13.29 10.15 -20.28
N VAL A 234 14.07 10.59 -19.28
CA VAL A 234 15.27 9.86 -18.80
C VAL A 234 14.90 8.46 -18.31
N ASN A 235 13.84 8.33 -17.50
CA ASN A 235 13.36 7.04 -17.00
C ASN A 235 12.93 6.08 -18.13
N ARG A 236 12.24 6.61 -19.16
CA ARG A 236 11.86 5.82 -20.34
C ARG A 236 13.09 5.38 -21.14
N TRP A 237 14.09 6.25 -21.28
CA TRP A 237 15.36 5.89 -21.93
C TRP A 237 16.11 4.81 -21.15
N LEU A 238 16.18 4.91 -19.81
CA LEU A 238 16.76 3.87 -18.95
C LEU A 238 16.07 2.51 -19.17
N ALA A 239 14.75 2.50 -19.31
CA ALA A 239 13.99 1.30 -19.62
C ALA A 239 14.24 0.73 -21.03
N THR A 240 14.86 1.49 -21.95
CA THR A 240 15.36 0.95 -23.23
C THR A 240 16.66 0.16 -23.05
N LYS A 241 17.46 0.43 -22.01
CA LYS A 241 18.78 -0.17 -21.84
C LYS A 241 18.82 -1.27 -20.79
N ILE A 242 18.04 -1.11 -19.72
CA ILE A 242 17.99 -2.04 -18.60
C ILE A 242 16.97 -3.16 -18.89
N ASP A 243 17.29 -4.38 -18.49
CA ASP A 243 16.34 -5.51 -18.52
C ASP A 243 15.03 -5.15 -17.79
N PRO A 244 13.84 -5.54 -18.30
CA PRO A 244 12.56 -5.18 -17.69
C PRO A 244 12.42 -5.51 -16.20
N SER A 245 12.98 -6.63 -15.71
CA SER A 245 12.92 -6.98 -14.29
C SER A 245 13.78 -6.03 -13.45
N ARG A 246 15.00 -5.75 -13.89
CA ARG A 246 15.90 -4.82 -13.21
C ARG A 246 15.38 -3.38 -13.28
N ALA A 247 14.80 -2.98 -14.42
CA ALA A 247 14.16 -1.68 -14.57
C ALA A 247 12.97 -1.52 -13.60
N LYS A 248 12.16 -2.58 -13.42
CA LYS A 248 11.07 -2.60 -12.44
C LYS A 248 11.60 -2.34 -11.02
N GLU A 249 12.64 -3.06 -10.62
CA GLU A 249 13.26 -2.89 -9.29
C GLU A 249 13.83 -1.48 -9.10
N THR A 250 14.60 -0.98 -10.08
CA THR A 250 15.17 0.38 -10.04
C THR A 250 14.07 1.44 -9.94
N LEU A 251 13.10 1.46 -10.87
CA LEU A 251 12.05 2.50 -10.91
C LEU A 251 11.20 2.50 -9.64
N ARG A 252 10.84 1.32 -9.12
CA ARG A 252 10.11 1.20 -7.85
C ARG A 252 10.94 1.60 -6.66
N GLY A 253 12.24 1.26 -6.64
CA GLY A 253 13.17 1.70 -5.62
C GLY A 253 13.20 3.22 -5.52
N LEU A 254 13.44 3.88 -6.66
CA LEU A 254 13.48 5.34 -6.75
C LEU A 254 12.17 5.99 -6.29
N ALA A 255 11.02 5.47 -6.72
CA ALA A 255 9.71 5.96 -6.31
C ALA A 255 9.50 5.81 -4.79
N ASN A 256 9.78 4.63 -4.24
CA ASN A 256 9.61 4.35 -2.81
C ASN A 256 10.54 5.19 -1.92
N CYS A 257 11.76 5.50 -2.38
CA CYS A 257 12.64 6.41 -1.65
C CYS A 257 12.00 7.79 -1.39
N LYS A 258 11.25 8.30 -2.36
CA LYS A 258 10.51 9.56 -2.21
C LYS A 258 9.29 9.39 -1.30
N ILE A 259 8.53 8.32 -1.48
CA ILE A 259 7.29 8.04 -0.74
C ILE A 259 7.54 7.78 0.76
N ASN A 260 8.66 7.15 1.09
CA ASN A 260 9.04 6.83 2.47
C ASN A 260 9.44 8.03 3.34
N ARG A 261 9.52 9.24 2.76
CA ARG A 261 9.89 10.48 3.46
C ARG A 261 8.68 11.31 3.89
N VAL A 262 7.46 10.79 3.68
CA VAL A 262 6.21 11.52 3.91
C VAL A 262 5.26 10.62 4.68
N CYS A 263 4.58 11.19 5.68
CA CYS A 263 3.45 10.53 6.32
C CYS A 263 2.21 10.62 5.43
N PRO A 264 1.63 9.50 4.96
CA PRO A 264 0.45 9.53 4.10
C PRO A 264 -0.86 9.77 4.86
N LEU A 265 -0.86 9.76 6.20
CA LEU A 265 -2.06 9.92 7.01
C LEU A 265 -2.55 11.37 7.05
N VAL A 266 -3.84 11.53 6.86
CA VAL A 266 -4.56 12.76 7.17
C VAL A 266 -4.94 12.73 8.64
N PHE A 267 -4.49 13.73 9.40
CA PHE A 267 -4.79 13.85 10.83
C PHE A 267 -6.04 14.72 11.07
N PRO A 268 -7.18 14.14 11.49
CA PRO A 268 -8.38 14.92 11.84
C PRO A 268 -8.15 15.81 13.07
N HIS A 269 -9.12 16.70 13.34
CA HIS A 269 -9.03 17.60 14.49
C HIS A 269 -8.99 16.83 15.82
N MET A 270 -8.05 17.19 16.69
CA MET A 270 -7.73 16.47 17.93
C MET A 270 -8.41 17.08 19.19
N ARG A 271 -9.55 17.78 19.04
CA ARG A 271 -10.20 18.51 20.16
C ARG A 271 -10.50 17.59 21.35
N HIS A 272 -10.95 16.36 21.09
CA HIS A 272 -11.28 15.37 22.12
C HIS A 272 -10.04 14.82 22.84
N ILE A 273 -8.86 14.82 22.21
CA ILE A 273 -7.60 14.41 22.85
C ILE A 273 -7.10 15.53 23.77
N GLY A 274 -7.08 16.78 23.28
CA GLY A 274 -6.57 17.92 24.06
C GLY A 274 -7.30 18.11 25.41
N GLY A 275 -8.62 17.89 25.43
CA GLY A 275 -9.42 17.96 26.66
C GLY A 275 -9.17 16.82 27.64
N ASN A 276 -8.93 15.60 27.15
CA ASN A 276 -8.78 14.40 28.00
C ASN A 276 -7.33 14.14 28.43
N CYS A 277 -6.35 14.67 27.71
CA CYS A 277 -4.93 14.38 27.89
C CYS A 277 -4.09 15.59 28.35
N SER A 278 -4.73 16.63 28.90
CA SER A 278 -4.03 17.84 29.37
C SER A 278 -3.03 17.54 30.49
N ASN A 279 -2.08 18.47 30.73
CA ASN A 279 -0.94 18.27 31.63
C ASN A 279 -1.33 17.88 33.07
N GLU A 280 -2.52 18.25 33.53
CA GLU A 280 -3.10 17.74 34.77
C GLU A 280 -3.81 16.42 34.48
N LEU A 281 -3.08 15.30 34.58
CA LEU A 281 -3.56 13.94 34.33
C LEU A 281 -4.57 13.47 35.39
N SER A 282 -5.75 14.10 35.43
CA SER A 282 -6.83 13.67 36.32
C SER A 282 -7.48 12.36 35.87
N ASN A 283 -7.39 11.98 34.58
CA ASN A 283 -7.96 10.73 34.06
C ASN A 283 -7.13 10.09 32.93
N LEU A 284 -6.08 9.34 33.31
CA LEU A 284 -5.21 8.61 32.38
C LEU A 284 -5.98 7.65 31.45
N THR A 285 -6.95 6.93 32.01
CA THR A 285 -7.78 5.97 31.26
C THR A 285 -8.61 6.67 30.19
N GLY A 286 -9.17 7.84 30.50
CA GLY A 286 -9.91 8.67 29.54
C GLY A 286 -9.01 9.18 28.41
N CYS A 287 -7.79 9.60 28.74
CA CYS A 287 -6.79 10.00 27.75
C CYS A 287 -6.45 8.86 26.78
N CYS A 288 -6.10 7.67 27.30
CA CYS A 288 -5.71 6.55 26.44
C CYS A 288 -6.86 6.03 25.59
N ARG A 289 -8.10 6.01 26.10
CA ARG A 289 -9.28 5.64 25.29
C ARG A 289 -9.51 6.64 24.14
N ALA A 290 -9.33 7.93 24.39
CA ALA A 290 -9.44 8.94 23.35
C ALA A 290 -8.31 8.79 22.30
N MET A 291 -7.09 8.48 22.75
CA MET A 291 -5.97 8.23 21.85
C MET A 291 -6.17 6.98 20.99
N GLU A 292 -6.59 5.87 21.60
CA GLU A 292 -6.90 4.61 20.91
C GLU A 292 -7.98 4.84 19.85
N SER A 293 -9.10 5.47 20.22
CA SER A 293 -10.17 5.80 19.26
C SER A 293 -9.68 6.66 18.09
N TYR A 294 -8.82 7.65 18.36
CA TYR A 294 -8.26 8.51 17.32
C TYR A 294 -7.33 7.72 16.39
N VAL A 295 -6.45 6.90 16.94
CA VAL A 295 -5.50 6.09 16.18
C VAL A 295 -6.23 5.03 15.35
N SER A 296 -7.26 4.38 15.89
CA SER A 296 -8.12 3.45 15.14
C SER A 296 -8.81 4.11 13.94
N HIS A 297 -9.08 5.43 13.99
CA HIS A 297 -9.57 6.15 12.83
C HIS A 297 -8.48 6.41 11.79
N LEU A 298 -7.23 6.66 12.21
CA LEU A 298 -6.10 6.81 11.29
C LEU A 298 -5.78 5.50 10.55
N GLN A 299 -5.82 4.36 11.25
CA GLN A 299 -5.50 3.04 10.70
C GLN A 299 -6.36 2.65 9.49
N LYS A 300 -7.58 3.19 9.39
CA LYS A 300 -8.52 2.88 8.30
C LYS A 300 -8.14 3.51 6.96
N GLN A 301 -7.13 4.38 6.93
CA GLN A 301 -6.82 5.18 5.73
C GLN A 301 -5.95 4.43 4.73
N THR A 302 -4.87 3.77 5.17
CA THR A 302 -3.85 3.22 4.25
C THR A 302 -2.94 2.20 4.95
N LEU A 303 -2.40 1.28 4.16
CA LEU A 303 -1.25 0.47 4.54
C LEU A 303 0.03 1.24 4.23
N MET A 304 0.98 1.24 5.17
CA MET A 304 2.21 2.04 5.04
C MET A 304 3.46 1.25 5.39
N THR A 305 4.62 1.79 5.01
CA THR A 305 5.92 1.21 5.36
C THR A 305 6.32 1.56 6.79
N ASN A 306 7.29 0.83 7.32
CA ASN A 306 7.93 1.13 8.61
C ASN A 306 8.47 2.58 8.71
N LEU A 307 9.04 3.11 7.63
CA LEU A 307 9.56 4.47 7.57
C LEU A 307 8.46 5.52 7.56
N GLN A 308 7.39 5.28 6.81
CA GLN A 308 6.23 6.18 6.82
C GLN A 308 5.55 6.22 8.19
N ALA A 309 5.43 5.07 8.85
CA ALA A 309 4.88 5.00 10.20
C ALA A 309 5.71 5.83 11.21
N LEU A 310 7.04 5.81 11.07
CA LEU A 310 7.94 6.61 11.90
C LEU A 310 7.71 8.12 11.71
N ASP A 311 7.55 8.57 10.47
CA ASP A 311 7.30 9.98 10.15
C ASP A 311 5.87 10.39 10.53
N CYS A 312 4.90 9.46 10.45
CA CYS A 312 3.55 9.66 10.96
C CYS A 312 3.49 9.79 12.47
N ALA A 313 4.20 8.93 13.21
CA ALA A 313 4.33 9.04 14.67
C ALA A 313 4.93 10.38 15.08
N THR A 314 5.99 10.79 14.40
CA THR A 314 6.64 12.09 14.62
C THR A 314 5.65 13.24 14.36
N SER A 315 4.94 13.21 13.24
CA SER A 315 3.95 14.24 12.85
C SER A 315 2.79 14.34 13.85
N LEU A 316 2.28 13.20 14.30
CA LEU A 316 1.23 13.14 15.32
C LEU A 316 1.73 13.71 16.65
N GLY A 317 2.93 13.30 17.09
CA GLY A 317 3.53 13.78 18.33
C GLY A 317 3.73 15.30 18.34
N ILE A 318 4.20 15.88 17.23
CA ILE A 318 4.35 17.35 17.09
C ILE A 318 2.99 18.04 17.18
N LYS A 319 1.95 17.49 16.55
CA LYS A 319 0.58 18.04 16.63
C LYS A 319 0.03 17.97 18.06
N LEU A 320 0.27 16.89 18.78
CA LEU A 320 -0.11 16.74 20.20
C LEU A 320 0.62 17.76 21.08
N GLN A 321 1.93 17.96 20.87
CA GLN A 321 2.71 18.96 21.60
C GLN A 321 2.19 20.39 21.38
N LYS A 322 1.71 20.72 20.17
CA LYS A 322 1.05 22.00 19.88
C LYS A 322 -0.27 22.21 20.62
N LEU A 323 -0.85 21.15 21.18
CA LEU A 323 -2.01 21.21 22.08
C LEU A 323 -1.60 21.29 23.56
N ASN A 324 -0.35 21.67 23.84
CA ASN A 324 0.25 21.74 25.17
C ASN A 324 0.34 20.39 25.91
N ILE A 325 0.30 19.27 25.19
CA ILE A 325 0.52 17.94 25.75
C ILE A 325 2.03 17.69 25.81
N THR A 326 2.60 17.73 27.01
CA THR A 326 4.06 17.59 27.20
C THR A 326 4.49 16.16 27.55
N LYS A 327 3.60 15.37 28.16
CA LYS A 327 3.88 13.97 28.51
C LYS A 327 3.89 13.09 27.27
N ASN A 328 4.80 12.12 27.24
CA ASN A 328 4.87 11.11 26.20
C ASN A 328 3.65 10.16 26.25
N ILE A 329 2.55 10.56 25.61
CA ILE A 329 1.31 9.77 25.54
C ILE A 329 1.55 8.44 24.83
N PHE A 330 2.45 8.38 23.85
CA PHE A 330 2.71 7.12 23.13
C PHE A 330 3.23 6.04 24.08
N SER A 331 4.18 6.38 24.95
CA SER A 331 4.68 5.45 25.97
C SER A 331 3.62 5.07 27.00
N VAL A 332 2.77 6.02 27.37
CA VAL A 332 1.77 5.89 28.43
C VAL A 332 0.58 5.04 27.99
N CYS A 333 0.15 5.21 26.75
CA CYS A 333 -0.98 4.51 26.16
C CYS A 333 -0.55 3.35 25.25
N HIS A 334 0.73 2.97 25.31
CA HIS A 334 1.32 1.86 24.54
C HIS A 334 1.09 1.94 23.02
N ILE A 335 1.16 3.15 22.46
CA ILE A 335 1.07 3.36 21.02
C ILE A 335 2.37 2.89 20.36
N SER A 336 2.22 2.02 19.37
CA SER A 336 3.28 1.39 18.60
C SER A 336 3.24 1.84 17.14
N LEU A 337 4.32 1.60 16.37
CA LEU A 337 4.39 2.00 14.97
C LEU A 337 3.31 1.34 14.11
N LYS A 338 2.98 0.07 14.38
CA LYS A 338 1.91 -0.64 13.66
C LYS A 338 0.54 0.00 13.85
N ASP A 339 0.35 0.75 14.93
CA ASP A 339 -0.94 1.41 15.19
C ASP A 339 -1.21 2.55 14.21
N PHE A 340 -0.26 2.94 13.36
CA PHE A 340 -0.51 3.89 12.27
C PHE A 340 -1.01 3.21 10.99
N SER A 341 -0.97 1.88 10.90
CA SER A 341 -1.35 1.08 9.72
C SER A 341 -2.56 0.19 10.01
N LEU A 342 -3.24 -0.30 8.97
CA LEU A 342 -4.47 -1.10 9.08
C LEU A 342 -4.29 -2.34 10.01
N GLN A 343 -5.21 -2.53 10.96
CA GLN A 343 -4.91 -3.19 12.24
C GLN A 343 -5.30 -4.67 12.39
N GLU A 344 -6.18 -5.27 11.57
CA GLU A 344 -6.59 -6.66 11.86
C GLU A 344 -5.47 -7.71 11.72
N SER A 345 -4.29 -7.30 11.23
CA SER A 345 -3.04 -8.07 11.34
C SER A 345 -1.83 -7.24 11.75
N GLY A 346 -2.02 -5.94 12.05
CA GLY A 346 -0.99 -4.99 12.47
C GLY A 346 0.34 -5.14 11.75
N CYS A 347 0.34 -4.93 10.44
CA CYS A 347 1.50 -5.15 9.57
C CYS A 347 1.98 -3.83 8.95
N LEU A 348 3.29 -3.59 9.05
CA LEU A 348 3.98 -2.56 8.27
C LEU A 348 4.74 -3.22 7.14
N LEU A 349 4.68 -2.61 5.97
CA LEU A 349 5.44 -3.08 4.81
C LEU A 349 6.93 -2.73 4.97
N PRO A 350 7.82 -3.50 4.32
CA PRO A 350 9.21 -3.11 4.19
C PRO A 350 9.33 -1.74 3.51
N SER A 351 10.44 -1.04 3.75
CA SER A 351 10.71 0.25 3.08
C SER A 351 10.71 0.13 1.56
N LEU A 352 11.08 -1.03 1.03
CA LEU A 352 10.82 -1.40 -0.36
C LEU A 352 9.85 -2.59 -0.37
N PRO A 353 8.54 -2.37 -0.51
CA PRO A 353 7.57 -3.46 -0.52
C PRO A 353 7.84 -4.41 -1.70
N SER A 354 7.80 -5.71 -1.40
CA SER A 354 7.81 -6.78 -2.41
C SER A 354 6.54 -6.72 -3.28
N ASP A 355 6.53 -7.51 -4.36
CA ASP A 355 5.32 -7.75 -5.12
C ASP A 355 4.24 -8.44 -4.29
N ALA A 356 2.99 -8.08 -4.56
CA ALA A 356 1.82 -8.82 -4.13
C ALA A 356 1.91 -10.30 -4.57
N ILE A 357 1.71 -11.22 -3.63
CA ILE A 357 1.70 -12.65 -3.89
C ILE A 357 0.26 -13.06 -4.12
N PHE A 358 -0.02 -13.61 -5.29
CA PHE A 358 -1.31 -14.23 -5.60
C PHE A 358 -1.19 -15.74 -5.49
N ASP A 359 -2.04 -16.32 -4.68
CA ASP A 359 -2.22 -17.75 -4.54
C ASP A 359 -3.70 -18.10 -4.74
N GLN A 360 -3.98 -19.20 -5.45
CA GLN A 360 -5.35 -19.54 -5.83
C GLN A 360 -6.21 -19.93 -4.62
N ASP A 361 -5.58 -20.50 -3.60
CA ASP A 361 -6.24 -21.01 -2.40
C ASP A 361 -6.29 -19.99 -1.27
N THR A 362 -5.51 -18.92 -1.30
CA THR A 362 -5.45 -17.93 -0.21
C THR A 362 -5.69 -16.49 -0.68
N GLY A 363 -5.75 -16.27 -2.00
CA GLY A 363 -5.98 -14.96 -2.60
C GLY A 363 -4.71 -14.12 -2.67
N ILE A 364 -4.86 -12.81 -2.52
CA ILE A 364 -3.73 -11.87 -2.57
C ILE A 364 -3.20 -11.60 -1.16
N SER A 365 -1.88 -11.73 -1.02
CA SER A 365 -1.15 -11.49 0.22
C SER A 365 0.08 -10.61 -0.02
N PHE A 366 0.63 -10.04 1.07
CA PHE A 366 1.79 -9.15 1.04
C PHE A 366 2.78 -9.55 2.14
N THR A 367 4.06 -9.25 1.92
CA THR A 367 5.10 -9.50 2.92
C THR A 367 5.16 -8.34 3.93
N CYS A 368 5.10 -8.69 5.21
CA CYS A 368 5.22 -7.77 6.32
C CYS A 368 6.66 -7.69 6.83
N ASP A 369 7.12 -6.48 7.13
CA ASP A 369 8.41 -6.22 7.77
C ASP A 369 8.29 -6.21 9.30
N LEU A 370 7.30 -5.49 9.82
CA LEU A 370 7.05 -5.39 11.26
C LEU A 370 5.63 -5.85 11.58
N ASN A 371 5.56 -6.89 12.42
CA ASN A 371 4.34 -7.41 13.02
C ASN A 371 4.36 -7.31 14.57
N ASP A 372 5.44 -6.76 15.13
CA ASP A 372 5.68 -6.61 16.55
C ASP A 372 5.29 -5.21 17.06
N ASN A 373 5.16 -5.06 18.38
CA ASN A 373 4.70 -3.83 19.03
C ASN A 373 5.86 -2.85 19.26
N ILE A 374 6.62 -2.50 18.21
CA ILE A 374 7.71 -1.51 18.34
C ILE A 374 7.12 -0.18 18.80
N PRO A 375 7.55 0.38 19.96
CA PRO A 375 6.99 1.62 20.49
C PRO A 375 7.16 2.80 19.52
N ALA A 376 6.11 3.59 19.36
CA ALA A 376 6.16 4.80 18.55
C ALA A 376 7.02 5.88 19.27
N PRO A 377 7.96 6.54 18.57
CA PRO A 377 8.80 7.54 19.21
C PRO A 377 8.04 8.83 19.47
N TRP A 378 8.27 9.41 20.65
CA TRP A 378 7.79 10.75 20.98
C TRP A 378 8.81 11.79 20.50
N PRO A 379 8.40 12.81 19.73
CA PRO A 379 9.33 13.79 19.21
C PRO A 379 9.94 14.60 20.35
N SER A 380 11.25 14.79 20.33
CA SER A 380 11.91 15.74 21.23
C SER A 380 11.74 17.17 20.69
N SER A 381 11.64 18.16 21.58
CA SER A 381 11.43 19.58 21.24
C SER A 381 12.52 20.19 20.35
N SER A 382 13.63 19.49 20.12
CA SER A 382 14.77 19.91 19.28
C SER A 382 14.94 19.10 17.99
N GLN A 383 14.07 18.12 17.68
CA GLN A 383 14.21 17.32 16.47
C GLN A 383 13.57 18.02 15.26
N SER A 384 14.40 18.72 14.49
CA SER A 384 14.12 18.94 13.07
C SER A 384 13.93 17.59 12.38
N SER A 385 13.06 17.51 11.36
CA SER A 385 12.84 16.32 10.53
C SER A 385 14.17 15.78 9.98
N ALA A 386 14.83 14.93 10.75
CA ALA A 386 16.11 14.37 10.38
C ALA A 386 15.87 13.35 9.28
N SER A 387 16.53 13.54 8.13
CA SER A 387 16.56 12.58 7.03
C SER A 387 16.75 11.16 7.59
N THR A 388 15.94 10.21 7.13
CA THR A 388 15.96 8.79 7.52
C THR A 388 17.38 8.19 7.56
N CYS A 389 18.27 8.69 6.70
CA CYS A 389 19.65 8.23 6.53
C CYS A 389 20.64 8.70 7.61
N LYS A 390 20.24 9.63 8.48
CA LYS A 390 20.99 10.02 9.69
C LYS A 390 20.35 9.50 10.97
N LYS A 391 19.22 8.79 10.88
CA LYS A 391 18.56 8.21 12.05
C LYS A 391 19.34 6.95 12.47
N THR A 392 20.15 7.05 13.51
CA THR A 392 20.48 5.90 14.37
C THR A 392 19.27 5.50 15.20
N VAL A 393 18.11 5.29 14.56
CA VAL A 393 17.04 4.53 15.21
C VAL A 393 17.46 3.09 14.99
N ARG A 394 17.91 2.43 16.06
CA ARG A 394 18.01 0.97 16.09
C ARG A 394 16.60 0.41 16.01
N ILE A 395 15.99 0.46 14.82
CA ILE A 395 14.94 -0.49 14.48
C ILE A 395 15.65 -1.83 14.65
N PRO A 396 15.19 -2.69 15.56
CA PRO A 396 15.84 -3.98 15.79
C PRO A 396 16.07 -4.64 14.43
N ALA A 397 17.31 -5.07 14.17
CA ALA A 397 17.59 -5.85 12.99
C ALA A 397 16.61 -7.03 12.96
N LEU A 398 16.07 -7.29 11.76
CA LEU A 398 15.07 -8.31 11.49
C LEU A 398 15.30 -9.55 12.36
N PRO A 399 14.26 -10.14 13.01
CA PRO A 399 14.29 -11.57 13.17
C PRO A 399 14.47 -12.13 11.76
N ALA A 400 15.58 -12.83 11.51
CA ALA A 400 15.82 -13.51 10.25
C ALA A 400 14.52 -14.20 9.82
N ALA A 401 14.15 -14.03 8.54
CA ALA A 401 12.95 -14.62 7.97
C ALA A 401 12.80 -16.02 8.55
N ALA A 402 11.82 -16.18 9.45
CA ALA A 402 11.50 -17.49 9.96
C ALA A 402 10.99 -18.22 8.73
N SER A 403 11.85 -19.04 8.13
CA SER A 403 11.45 -20.11 7.24
C SER A 403 10.19 -20.69 7.86
N SER A 404 9.10 -20.67 7.10
CA SER A 404 7.81 -21.17 7.49
C SER A 404 7.96 -22.57 8.09
N GLN A 405 8.13 -22.63 9.40
CA GLN A 405 7.91 -23.86 10.13
C GLN A 405 6.39 -24.06 10.12
N PRO A 406 5.90 -25.24 9.70
CA PRO A 406 4.47 -25.51 9.70
C PRO A 406 3.98 -25.38 11.14
N ARG A 407 3.21 -24.32 11.43
CA ARG A 407 2.53 -24.22 12.71
C ARG A 407 1.57 -25.40 12.82
N LEU A 408 1.64 -26.06 13.98
CA LEU A 408 0.70 -27.06 14.46
C LEU A 408 -0.75 -26.64 14.15
N TYR A 409 -1.28 -27.17 13.06
CA TYR A 409 -2.69 -27.13 12.71
C TYR A 409 -3.13 -28.57 12.48
N ASP A 410 -3.16 -29.36 13.55
CA ASP A 410 -3.60 -30.76 13.41
C ASP A 410 -4.21 -31.34 14.70
N GLU A 411 -3.83 -30.91 15.90
CA GLU A 411 -4.42 -31.49 17.12
C GLU A 411 -5.87 -31.07 17.37
N GLY A 412 -6.21 -29.79 17.31
CA GLY A 412 -7.57 -29.32 17.62
C GLY A 412 -8.64 -29.80 16.64
N VAL A 413 -8.30 -29.87 15.34
CA VAL A 413 -9.20 -30.34 14.29
C VAL A 413 -9.34 -31.86 14.33
N LYS A 414 -8.27 -32.62 14.59
CA LYS A 414 -8.37 -34.07 14.83
C LYS A 414 -9.21 -34.39 16.05
N HIS A 415 -9.06 -33.66 17.16
CA HIS A 415 -9.87 -33.89 18.37
C HIS A 415 -11.36 -33.58 18.14
N MET A 416 -11.68 -32.52 17.37
CA MET A 416 -13.05 -32.21 16.96
C MET A 416 -13.65 -33.29 16.05
N VAL A 417 -12.90 -33.76 15.05
CA VAL A 417 -13.37 -34.79 14.11
C VAL A 417 -13.55 -36.13 14.80
N ILE A 418 -12.64 -36.51 15.71
CA ILE A 418 -12.76 -37.72 16.53
C ILE A 418 -13.95 -37.62 17.49
N PHE A 419 -14.19 -36.46 18.09
CA PHE A 419 -15.34 -36.23 18.97
C PHE A 419 -16.66 -36.35 18.21
N VAL A 420 -16.78 -35.73 17.04
CA VAL A 420 -17.97 -35.82 16.19
C VAL A 420 -18.20 -37.26 15.69
N LEU A 421 -17.14 -37.96 15.26
CA LEU A 421 -17.25 -39.36 14.85
C LEU A 421 -17.66 -40.28 16.01
N SER A 422 -17.17 -40.04 17.22
CA SER A 422 -17.55 -40.81 18.42
C SER A 422 -19.01 -40.63 18.81
N MET A 423 -19.55 -39.40 18.68
CA MET A 423 -20.96 -39.10 18.94
C MET A 423 -21.88 -39.72 17.90
N VAL A 424 -21.49 -39.69 16.62
CA VAL A 424 -22.24 -40.35 15.54
C VAL A 424 -22.23 -41.87 15.72
N PHE A 425 -21.10 -42.45 16.16
CA PHE A 425 -21.01 -43.89 16.43
C PHE A 425 -21.85 -44.32 17.63
N LEU A 426 -21.91 -43.49 18.70
CA LEU A 426 -22.79 -43.74 19.85
C LEU A 426 -24.27 -43.69 19.45
N MET A 427 -24.65 -42.74 18.61
CA MET A 427 -26.03 -42.58 18.10
C MET A 427 -26.48 -43.72 17.18
N LEU A 428 -25.53 -44.44 16.56
CA LEU A 428 -25.81 -45.61 15.71
C LEU A 428 -25.87 -46.94 16.50
N LEU A 429 -25.41 -46.94 17.76
CA LEU A 429 -25.38 -48.11 18.65
C LEU A 429 -26.46 -48.10 19.75
N SER A 430 -27.12 -46.95 19.95
CA SER A 430 -28.28 -46.77 20.84
C SER A 430 -29.59 -46.83 20.06
#